data_AF-A0A8H7VU86-F1
#
_entry.id   AF-A0A8H7VU86-F1
#
_cell.length_a   1.000
_cell.length_b   1.000
_cell.length_c   1.000
_cell.angle_alpha   90.00
_cell.angle_beta   90.00
_cell.angle_gamma   90.00
#
_symmetry.space_group_name_H-M   'P 1'
#
loop_
_entity.id
_entity.type
_entity.pdbx_description
1 polymer ?
#
loop_
_entity_poly.entity_id
_entity_poly.type
_entity_poly.pdbx_seq_one_letter_code
_entity_poly.pdbx_strand_id
1 'polypeptide(L)'
;MSKLPEQKPTVDERLQEKFKRRITTPESLAPNLRSRQIHLLTWAIAIPLSGYVVLFADFGPEEHCFSPLRRWFNTKRNQFWTLTPKEQEELKDQGRLK
;
A
#
# COMPACT_ATOMS: atom_id res chain seq x y z
N MET A 1 20.61 5.93 -45.40
CA MET A 1 19.64 6.04 -44.29
C MET A 1 18.91 7.37 -44.40
N SER A 2 17.76 7.37 -45.08
CA SER A 2 16.88 8.54 -45.18
C SER A 2 16.02 8.60 -43.91
N LYS A 3 16.09 9.70 -43.15
CA LYS A 3 15.21 9.91 -41.99
C LYS A 3 13.82 10.26 -42.51
N LEU A 4 12.83 9.43 -42.17
CA LEU A 4 11.42 9.72 -42.43
C LEU A 4 11.04 11.04 -41.74
N PRO A 5 10.26 11.93 -42.40
CA PRO A 5 9.82 13.17 -41.79
C PRO A 5 8.94 12.86 -40.59
N GLU A 6 9.27 13.46 -39.45
CA GLU A 6 8.51 13.36 -38.21
C GLU A 6 7.14 14.04 -38.42
N GLN A 7 6.11 13.25 -38.76
CA GLN A 7 4.74 13.73 -38.81
C GLN A 7 4.29 14.04 -37.39
N LYS A 8 4.39 15.31 -37.00
CA LYS A 8 3.67 15.81 -35.82
C LYS A 8 2.17 15.72 -36.16
N PRO A 9 1.36 14.99 -35.39
CA PRO A 9 -0.07 14.92 -35.66
C PRO A 9 -0.62 16.34 -35.66
N THR A 10 -1.36 16.71 -36.71
CA THR A 10 -2.07 17.99 -36.82
C THR A 10 -3.24 17.95 -35.84
N VAL A 11 -2.93 18.07 -34.55
CA VAL A 11 -3.93 18.16 -33.49
C VAL A 11 -4.62 19.50 -33.67
N ASP A 12 -5.94 19.47 -33.83
CA ASP A 12 -6.79 20.66 -33.97
C ASP A 12 -6.44 21.69 -32.90
N GLU A 13 -6.06 22.88 -33.33
CA GLU A 13 -5.61 23.99 -32.47
C GLU A 13 -6.68 24.34 -31.42
N ARG A 14 -7.96 24.18 -31.77
CA ARG A 14 -9.09 24.37 -30.85
C ARG A 14 -9.13 23.34 -29.74
N LEU A 15 -8.80 22.08 -30.05
CA LEU A 15 -8.69 21.03 -29.04
C LEU A 15 -7.51 21.32 -28.12
N GLN A 16 -6.36 21.72 -28.68
CA GLN A 16 -5.19 22.09 -27.89
C GLN A 16 -5.49 23.25 -26.92
N GLU A 17 -6.15 24.31 -27.39
CA GLU A 17 -6.56 25.42 -26.54
C GLU A 17 -7.53 24.98 -25.43
N LYS A 18 -8.49 24.11 -25.77
CA LYS A 18 -9.45 23.57 -24.79
C LYS A 18 -8.75 22.73 -23.73
N PHE A 19 -7.78 21.90 -24.11
CA PHE A 19 -6.97 21.14 -23.17
C PHE A 19 -6.06 22.04 -22.33
N LYS A 20 -5.40 23.02 -22.95
CA LYS A 20 -4.58 24.02 -22.26
C LYS A 20 -5.40 24.73 -21.19
N ARG A 21 -6.59 25.22 -21.53
CA ARG A 21 -7.54 25.84 -20.58
C ARG A 21 -7.85 24.91 -19.40
N ARG A 22 -8.17 23.64 -19.66
CA ARG A 22 -8.46 22.64 -18.61
C ARG A 22 -7.29 22.31 -17.70
N ILE A 23 -6.05 22.44 -18.18
CA ILE A 23 -4.85 22.20 -17.37
C ILE A 23 -4.48 23.46 -16.58
N THR A 24 -4.66 24.65 -17.18
CA THR A 24 -4.29 25.94 -16.58
C THR A 24 -5.34 26.55 -15.66
N THR A 25 -6.60 26.10 -15.70
CA THR A 25 -7.62 26.58 -14.76
C THR A 25 -7.37 26.00 -13.36
N PRO A 26 -7.18 26.84 -12.33
CA PRO A 26 -6.92 26.35 -10.97
C PRO A 26 -8.10 25.57 -10.38
N GLU A 27 -9.34 25.85 -10.80
CA GLU A 27 -10.53 25.09 -10.35
C GLU A 27 -10.55 23.63 -10.83
N SER A 28 -10.05 23.33 -12.04
CA SER A 28 -10.02 21.94 -12.53
C SER A 28 -8.94 21.09 -11.86
N LEU A 29 -8.01 21.72 -11.14
CA LEU A 29 -7.01 21.07 -10.31
C LEU A 29 -7.54 20.78 -8.89
N ALA A 30 -8.69 21.34 -8.50
CA ALA A 30 -9.29 21.05 -7.21
C ALA A 30 -9.76 19.58 -7.19
N PRO A 31 -9.27 18.75 -6.26
CA PRO A 31 -9.67 17.35 -6.22
C PRO A 31 -11.17 17.25 -5.93
N ASN A 32 -11.90 16.62 -6.85
CA ASN A 32 -13.33 16.36 -6.66
C ASN A 32 -13.52 15.50 -5.40
N LEU A 33 -14.51 15.84 -4.57
CA LEU A 33 -14.84 15.10 -3.34
C LEU A 33 -15.02 13.59 -3.60
N ARG A 34 -15.63 13.22 -4.72
CA ARG A 34 -15.78 11.81 -5.13
C ARG A 34 -14.44 11.16 -5.45
N SER A 35 -13.53 11.88 -6.11
CA SER A 35 -12.18 11.38 -6.40
C SER A 35 -11.43 11.10 -5.09
N ARG A 36 -11.57 11.98 -4.09
CA ARG A 36 -10.97 11.77 -2.77
C ARG A 36 -11.56 10.56 -2.05
N GLN A 37 -12.87 10.37 -2.11
CA GLN A 37 -13.55 9.20 -1.55
C GLN A 37 -13.07 7.91 -2.20
N ILE A 38 -12.98 7.87 -3.53
CA ILE A 38 -12.48 6.71 -4.27
C ILE A 38 -11.03 6.42 -3.88
N HIS A 39 -10.17 7.44 -3.79
CA HIS A 39 -8.79 7.23 -3.34
C HIS A 39 -8.73 6.63 -1.92
N LEU A 40 -9.50 7.18 -0.97
CA LEU A 40 -9.55 6.62 0.39
C LEU A 40 -10.05 5.18 0.39
N LEU A 41 -11.08 4.87 -0.40
CA LEU A 41 -11.60 3.52 -0.54
C LEU A 41 -10.56 2.56 -1.13
N THR A 42 -9.85 2.99 -2.18
CA THR A 42 -8.77 2.21 -2.80
C THR A 42 -7.68 1.90 -1.79
N TRP A 43 -7.25 2.89 -1.00
CA TRP A 43 -6.24 2.66 0.05
C TRP A 43 -6.77 1.74 1.16
N ALA A 44 -8.01 1.96 1.58
CA ALA A 44 -8.67 1.14 2.59
C ALA A 44 -8.83 -0.33 2.17
N ILE A 45 -8.90 -0.63 0.87
CA ILE A 45 -8.97 -2.00 0.34
C ILE A 45 -7.57 -2.55 0.05
N ALA A 46 -6.71 -1.77 -0.60
CA ALA A 46 -5.41 -2.22 -1.06
C ALA A 46 -4.49 -2.61 0.10
N ILE A 47 -4.48 -1.84 1.18
CA ILE A 47 -3.64 -2.10 2.36
C ILE A 47 -3.98 -3.44 3.02
N PRO A 48 -5.24 -3.70 3.47
CA PRO A 48 -5.56 -4.98 4.11
C PRO A 48 -5.43 -6.15 3.15
N LEU A 49 -5.75 -5.98 1.86
CA LEU A 49 -5.55 -7.04 0.87
C LEU A 49 -4.08 -7.40 0.74
N SER A 50 -3.19 -6.42 0.63
CA SER A 50 -1.74 -6.64 0.57
C SER A 50 -1.23 -7.30 1.84
N GLY A 51 -1.71 -6.86 3.02
CA GLY A 51 -1.39 -7.48 4.30
C GLY A 51 -1.86 -8.94 4.38
N TYR A 52 -3.07 -9.24 3.90
CA TYR A 52 -3.60 -10.60 3.84
C TYR A 52 -2.75 -11.49 2.95
N VAL A 53 -2.41 -11.02 1.75
CA VAL A 53 -1.57 -11.78 0.82
C VAL A 53 -0.21 -12.09 1.44
N VAL A 54 0.45 -11.10 2.03
CA VAL A 54 1.79 -11.28 2.60
C VAL A 54 1.79 -12.19 3.83
N LEU A 55 0.78 -12.07 4.71
CA LEU A 55 0.78 -12.74 6.02
C LEU A 55 -0.02 -14.03 6.08
N PHE A 56 -1.02 -14.20 5.21
CA PHE A 56 -2.01 -15.28 5.33
C PHE A 56 -2.21 -16.10 4.06
N ALA A 57 -1.93 -15.56 2.86
CA ALA A 57 -2.07 -16.36 1.65
C ALA A 57 -1.18 -17.61 1.69
N ASP A 58 -1.67 -18.64 1.02
CA ASP A 58 -0.98 -19.91 0.88
C ASP A 58 -0.06 -19.84 -0.35
N PHE A 59 1.25 -19.93 -0.11
CA PHE A 59 2.29 -19.95 -1.14
C PHE A 59 2.90 -21.34 -1.31
N GLY A 60 2.33 -22.36 -0.66
CA GLY A 60 2.86 -23.71 -0.64
C GLY A 60 3.85 -23.97 0.50
N PRO A 61 4.46 -25.17 0.51
CA PRO A 61 5.27 -25.66 1.63
C PRO A 61 6.72 -25.15 1.65
N GLU A 62 7.20 -24.55 0.56
CA GLU A 62 8.58 -24.06 0.46
C GLU A 62 8.75 -22.64 1.06
N GLU A 63 9.99 -22.27 1.41
CA GLU A 63 10.27 -20.90 1.82
C GLU A 63 10.02 -19.93 0.66
N HIS A 64 9.22 -18.90 0.93
CA HIS A 64 8.86 -17.86 -0.02
C HIS A 64 9.39 -16.49 0.44
N CYS A 65 9.38 -15.50 -0.44
CA CYS A 65 9.94 -14.16 -0.17
C CYS A 65 9.29 -13.44 1.03
N PHE A 66 8.07 -13.82 1.41
CA PHE A 66 7.36 -13.27 2.57
C PHE A 66 7.52 -14.09 3.85
N SER A 67 8.17 -15.26 3.82
CA SER A 67 8.38 -16.10 5.00
C SER A 67 9.13 -15.37 6.13
N PRO A 68 10.20 -14.57 5.88
CA PRO A 68 10.86 -13.80 6.93
C PRO A 68 9.92 -12.79 7.60
N LEU A 69 9.10 -12.11 6.80
CA LEU A 69 8.15 -11.12 7.29
C LEU A 69 7.03 -11.78 8.12
N ARG A 70 6.54 -12.94 7.69
CA ARG A 70 5.55 -13.74 8.42
C ARG A 70 6.09 -14.25 9.76
N ARG A 71 7.35 -14.69 9.80
CA ARG A 71 8.05 -15.08 11.04
C ARG A 71 8.16 -13.91 12.01
N TRP A 72 8.63 -12.76 11.53
CA TRP A 72 8.70 -11.54 12.33
C TRP A 72 7.34 -11.12 12.89
N PHE A 73 6.30 -11.13 12.05
CA PHE A 73 4.93 -10.80 12.45
C PHE A 73 4.42 -11.76 13.53
N ASN A 74 4.62 -13.06 13.36
CA ASN A 74 4.23 -14.06 14.35
C ASN A 74 4.99 -13.88 15.67
N THR A 75 6.29 -13.60 15.63
CA THR A 75 7.08 -13.29 16.84
C THR A 75 6.51 -12.07 17.55
N LYS A 76 6.17 -11.01 16.81
CA LYS A 76 5.60 -9.78 17.39
C LYS A 76 4.20 -9.99 17.95
N ARG A 77 3.34 -10.71 17.23
CA ARG A 77 2.02 -11.09 17.72
C ARG A 77 2.13 -11.94 18.98
N ASN A 78 3.03 -12.91 19.02
CA ASN A 78 3.26 -13.71 20.22
C ASN A 78 3.76 -12.83 21.36
N GLN A 79 4.76 -11.97 21.14
CA GLN A 79 5.23 -11.02 22.16
C GLN A 79 4.14 -10.09 22.72
N PHE A 80 3.14 -9.72 21.91
CA PHE A 80 2.05 -8.86 22.38
C PHE A 80 0.97 -9.63 23.15
N TRP A 81 0.71 -10.89 22.78
CA TRP A 81 -0.30 -11.73 23.45
C TRP A 81 0.25 -12.60 24.59
N THR A 82 1.57 -12.78 24.66
CA THR A 82 2.23 -13.55 25.72
C THR A 82 3.09 -12.64 26.58
N LEU A 83 3.13 -12.93 27.89
CA LEU A 83 4.05 -12.27 28.81
C LEU A 83 5.48 -12.35 28.30
N THR A 84 6.15 -11.21 28.27
CA THR A 84 7.56 -11.16 27.95
C THR A 84 8.36 -11.96 28.99
N PRO A 85 9.55 -12.47 28.65
CA PRO A 85 10.37 -13.25 29.60
C PRO A 85 10.63 -12.50 30.91
N LYS A 86 10.76 -11.18 30.84
CA LYS A 86 10.95 -10.30 31.99
C LYS A 86 9.69 -10.19 32.85
N GLU A 87 8.51 -10.08 32.25
CA GLU A 87 7.24 -10.08 33.00
C GLU A 87 6.97 -11.46 33.63
N GLN A 88 7.38 -12.55 32.97
CA GLN A 88 7.31 -13.89 33.57
C GLN A 88 8.24 -14.03 34.78
N GLU A 89 9.44 -13.44 34.73
CA GLU A 89 10.41 -13.43 35.84
C GLU A 89 9.89 -12.58 37.02
N GLU A 90 9.38 -11.38 36.76
CA GLU A 90 8.76 -10.52 37.78
C GLU A 90 7.54 -11.19 38.43
N LEU A 91 6.73 -11.91 37.66
CA LEU A 91 5.58 -12.65 38.21
C LEU A 91 5.98 -13.93 38.96
N LYS A 92 7.12 -14.55 38.63
CA LYS A 92 7.72 -15.64 39.41
C LYS A 92 8.26 -15.14 40.75
N ASP A 93 8.94 -14.00 40.76
CA ASP A 93 9.40 -13.35 41.99
C ASP A 93 8.24 -12.93 42.89
N GLN A 94 7.10 -12.54 42.30
CA GLN A 94 5.87 -12.26 43.03
C GLN A 94 5.10 -13.52 43.48
N GLY A 95 5.57 -14.72 43.15
CA GLY A 95 4.94 -16.00 43.52
C GLY A 95 3.60 -16.28 42.82
N ARG A 96 3.26 -15.54 41.76
CA ARG A 96 1.99 -15.69 41.00
C ARG A 96 2.09 -16.67 39.85
N LEU A 97 3.31 -17.04 39.47
CA LEU A 97 3.64 -18.09 38.50
C LEU A 97 4.46 -19.17 39.21
N LYS A 98 3.99 -20.43 39.16
CA LYS A 98 4.72 -21.60 39.68
C LYS A 98 5.82 -22.06 38.74
#